data_AF-A0A9P6FPZ4-F1
#
_entry.id   AF-A0A9P6FPZ4-F1
#
_cell.length_a   1.000
_cell.length_b   1.000
_cell.length_c   1.000
_cell.angle_alpha   90.00
_cell.angle_beta   90.00
_cell.angle_gamma   90.00
#
_symmetry.space_group_name_H-M   'P 1'
#
loop_
_entity.id
_entity.type
_entity.pdbx_description
1 polymer ?
#
loop_
_entity_poly.entity_id
_entity_poly.type
_entity_poly.pdbx_seq_one_letter_code
_entity_poly.pdbx_strand_id
1 'polypeptide(L)'
;MGLIALAGELAKHQESYQRVKGSGGIKAPRSVKKPTVWQRQNTGISNRSKRFDQEDHDPDGEAVRKAAMKRKAAMYERLQQGEELPDEIRKELLIEFEFKEGFGRRRGRGRSASVSASERSSDDDDDWSRSRGQQRNRDRDSTRPRDRRDWEKYREDSRERIPKDDPWVEHVDEYGRSRLVRQSEIPRPEPLEDINVAQGIHNPANPFPVFINKAAAEKKAWIQGATADLIMRSSESEYSEANMVRHYDDTRERRTRAAGFYAFSQDEEKRAQQMRELKEMRSQTENNRATRKSLKEKRREDIEARKRLIEQKRLKSLA
;
A
#
# COMPACT_ATOMS: atom_id res chain seq x y z
N MET A 1 24.62 56.73 56.22
CA MET A 1 24.13 55.49 56.87
C MET A 1 25.33 54.78 57.47
N GLY A 2 25.44 54.73 58.80
CA GLY A 2 26.64 54.24 59.49
C GLY A 2 26.82 52.73 59.36
N LEU A 3 28.07 52.25 59.46
CA LEU A 3 28.46 50.83 59.36
C LEU A 3 27.63 49.88 60.24
N ILE A 4 27.14 50.37 61.37
CA ILE A 4 26.29 49.62 62.31
C ILE A 4 24.92 49.30 61.70
N ALA A 5 24.36 50.22 60.89
CA ALA A 5 23.09 49.98 60.20
C ALA A 5 23.24 48.90 59.11
N LEU A 6 24.37 48.90 58.41
CA LEU A 6 24.66 47.90 57.36
C LEU A 6 24.89 46.51 57.96
N ALA A 7 25.57 46.41 59.10
CA ALA A 7 25.72 45.15 59.83
C ALA A 7 24.36 44.62 60.33
N GLY A 8 23.48 45.51 60.78
CA GLY A 8 22.11 45.17 61.18
C GLY A 8 21.26 44.66 60.01
N GLU A 9 21.38 45.24 58.83
CA GLU A 9 20.70 44.75 57.63
C GLU A 9 21.25 43.39 57.16
N LEU A 10 22.57 43.21 57.20
CA LEU A 10 23.21 41.95 56.82
C LEU A 10 22.79 40.79 57.74
N ALA A 11 22.67 41.06 59.05
CA ALA A 11 22.17 40.09 60.02
C ALA A 11 20.70 39.71 59.74
N LYS A 12 19.83 40.68 59.44
CA LYS A 12 18.43 40.43 59.05
C LYS A 12 18.33 39.60 57.76
N HIS A 13 19.22 39.85 56.79
CA HIS A 13 19.30 39.07 55.56
C HIS A 13 19.82 37.64 55.79
N GLN A 14 20.74 37.43 56.73
CA GLN A 14 21.21 36.10 57.10
C GLN A 14 20.15 35.30 57.88
N GLU A 15 19.43 35.93 58.82
CA GLU A 15 18.33 35.28 59.53
C GLU A 15 17.20 34.87 58.60
N SER A 16 16.80 35.74 57.66
CA SER A 16 15.80 35.39 56.66
C SER A 16 16.26 34.25 55.74
N TYR A 17 17.54 34.23 55.36
CA TYR A 17 18.12 33.13 54.59
C TYR A 17 18.11 31.80 55.36
N GLN A 18 18.49 31.81 56.64
CA GLN A 18 18.47 30.59 57.47
C GLN A 18 17.04 30.12 57.75
N ARG A 19 16.07 31.03 57.88
CA ARG A 19 14.64 30.71 58.06
C ARG A 19 14.06 30.05 56.80
N VAL A 20 14.47 30.50 55.63
CA VAL A 20 14.11 29.88 54.33
C VAL A 20 14.82 28.54 54.14
N LYS A 21 16.06 28.39 54.63
CA LYS A 21 16.83 27.15 54.53
C LYS A 21 16.43 26.08 55.56
N GLY A 22 15.92 26.48 56.72
CA GLY A 22 15.62 25.63 57.87
C GLY A 22 14.30 24.87 57.83
N SER A 23 13.45 25.09 56.81
CA SER A 23 12.24 24.28 56.60
C SER A 23 12.43 23.38 55.39
N GLY A 24 12.68 22.09 55.67
CA GLY A 24 12.65 20.95 54.76
C GLY A 24 12.80 21.28 53.28
N GLY A 25 14.03 21.16 52.77
CA GLY A 25 14.33 21.36 51.35
C GLY A 25 13.27 20.72 50.45
N ILE A 26 12.74 21.53 49.53
CA ILE A 26 11.69 21.16 48.58
C ILE A 26 12.17 19.91 47.83
N LYS A 27 11.74 18.73 48.27
CA LYS A 27 11.90 17.50 47.49
C LYS A 27 10.89 17.62 46.36
N ALA A 28 11.37 18.04 45.20
CA ALA A 28 10.57 18.03 43.97
C ALA A 28 9.90 16.65 43.85
N PRO A 29 8.57 16.57 43.63
CA PRO A 29 7.91 15.29 43.45
C PRO A 29 8.60 14.60 42.27
N ARG A 30 9.09 13.37 42.49
CA ARG A 30 9.65 12.55 41.40
C ARG A 30 8.58 12.46 40.33
N SER A 31 8.82 13.04 39.18
CA SER A 31 7.89 12.95 38.06
C SER A 31 7.74 11.47 37.73
N VAL A 32 6.54 10.94 37.96
CA VAL A 32 6.19 9.58 37.54
C VAL A 32 6.33 9.58 36.03
N LYS A 33 7.45 9.03 35.54
CA LYS A 33 7.75 8.99 34.11
C LYS A 33 6.62 8.20 33.46
N LYS A 34 5.87 8.84 32.57
CA LYS A 34 4.86 8.15 31.76
C LYS A 34 5.56 6.95 31.08
N PRO A 35 4.98 5.75 31.13
CA PRO A 35 5.63 4.57 30.58
C PRO A 35 6.00 4.82 29.12
N THR A 36 7.22 4.42 28.76
CA THR A 36 7.74 4.57 27.40
C THR A 36 6.82 3.83 26.43
N VAL A 37 6.76 4.24 25.16
CA VAL A 37 5.85 3.64 24.15
C VAL A 37 5.90 2.10 24.14
N TRP A 38 7.08 1.52 24.40
CA TRP A 38 7.31 0.07 24.50
C TRP A 38 6.74 -0.60 25.76
N GLN A 39 6.47 0.16 26.83
CA GLN A 39 5.85 -0.31 28.07
C GLN A 39 4.32 -0.16 28.07
N ARG A 40 3.74 0.52 27.08
CA ARG A 40 2.28 0.67 26.96
C ARG A 40 1.72 -0.61 26.35
N GLN A 41 1.06 -1.43 27.16
CA GLN A 41 0.36 -2.61 26.65
C GLN A 41 -0.74 -2.18 25.68
N ASN A 42 -0.82 -2.85 24.53
CA ASN A 42 -1.83 -2.58 23.52
C ASN A 42 -3.17 -3.19 23.97
N THR A 43 -4.08 -2.34 24.44
CA THR A 43 -5.40 -2.72 24.93
C THR A 43 -6.20 -3.52 23.89
N GLY A 44 -6.01 -3.25 22.60
CA GLY A 44 -6.63 -4.01 21.52
C GLY A 44 -6.14 -5.45 21.40
N ILE A 45 -4.89 -5.75 21.77
CA ILE A 45 -4.37 -7.12 21.80
C ILE A 45 -4.95 -7.88 23.01
N SER A 46 -5.04 -7.24 24.18
CA SER A 46 -5.67 -7.86 25.35
C SER A 46 -7.15 -8.15 25.14
N ASN A 47 -7.89 -7.23 24.53
CA ASN A 47 -9.31 -7.43 24.25
C ASN A 47 -9.55 -8.53 23.21
N ARG A 48 -8.68 -8.64 22.19
CA ARG A 48 -8.74 -9.77 21.24
C ARG A 48 -8.41 -11.09 21.91
N SER A 49 -7.36 -11.17 22.74
CA SER A 49 -7.03 -12.38 23.50
C SER A 49 -8.21 -12.83 24.36
N LYS A 50 -8.79 -11.91 25.14
CA LYS A 50 -9.96 -12.21 25.98
C LYS A 50 -11.15 -12.71 25.17
N ARG A 51 -11.42 -12.13 23.99
CA ARG A 51 -12.50 -12.58 23.10
C ARG A 51 -12.21 -13.94 22.46
N PHE A 52 -10.95 -14.30 22.23
CA PHE A 52 -10.58 -15.64 21.76
C PHE A 52 -10.66 -16.68 22.88
N ASP A 53 -10.35 -16.30 24.12
CA ASP A 53 -10.46 -17.15 25.30
C ASP A 53 -11.93 -17.32 25.75
N GLN A 54 -12.79 -16.34 25.43
CA GLN A 54 -14.24 -16.45 25.54
C GLN A 54 -14.77 -17.24 24.34
N GLU A 55 -14.85 -18.57 24.50
CA GLU A 55 -15.70 -19.38 23.64
C GLU A 55 -17.14 -18.86 23.81
N ASP A 56 -17.67 -18.21 22.79
CA ASP A 56 -19.10 -17.88 22.69
C ASP A 56 -19.86 -19.21 22.56
N HIS A 57 -20.06 -19.89 23.68
CA HIS A 57 -20.77 -21.15 23.78
C HIS A 57 -22.26 -20.85 23.58
N ASP A 58 -22.71 -20.97 22.34
CA ASP A 58 -24.12 -20.97 21.97
C ASP A 58 -24.66 -22.42 22.02
N PRO A 59 -25.26 -22.86 23.14
CA PRO A 59 -25.68 -24.25 23.31
C PRO A 59 -26.76 -24.65 22.30
N ASP A 60 -27.58 -23.70 21.86
CA ASP A 60 -28.68 -23.94 20.95
C ASP A 60 -28.14 -24.13 19.52
N GLY A 61 -27.21 -23.27 19.09
CA GLY A 61 -26.50 -23.40 17.82
C GLY A 61 -25.69 -24.70 17.73
N GLU A 62 -25.06 -25.12 18.82
CA GLU A 62 -24.34 -26.40 18.88
C GLU A 62 -25.24 -27.62 18.73
N ALA A 63 -26.40 -27.62 19.37
CA ALA A 63 -27.36 -28.73 19.28
C ALA A 63 -27.84 -28.91 17.83
N VAL A 64 -28.13 -27.81 17.13
CA VAL A 64 -28.52 -27.82 15.71
C VAL A 64 -27.39 -28.38 14.84
N ARG A 65 -26.15 -27.94 15.05
CA ARG A 65 -24.97 -28.44 14.30
C ARG A 65 -24.73 -29.93 14.55
N LYS A 66 -24.83 -30.38 15.80
CA LYS A 66 -24.69 -31.81 16.18
C LYS A 66 -25.81 -32.66 15.55
N ALA A 67 -27.05 -32.17 15.52
CA ALA A 67 -28.17 -32.86 14.87
C ALA A 67 -27.97 -32.98 13.35
N ALA A 68 -27.53 -31.91 12.69
CA ALA A 68 -27.21 -31.92 11.26
C ALA A 68 -26.06 -32.91 10.93
N MET A 69 -25.01 -32.94 11.76
CA MET A 69 -23.89 -33.88 11.59
C MET A 69 -24.32 -35.33 11.80
N LYS A 70 -25.19 -35.61 12.79
CA LYS A 70 -25.76 -36.95 12.98
C LYS A 70 -26.61 -37.40 11.79
N ARG A 71 -27.44 -36.51 11.22
CA ARG A 71 -28.20 -36.79 9.99
C ARG A 71 -27.27 -37.11 8.83
N LYS A 72 -26.24 -36.30 8.60
CA LYS A 72 -25.25 -36.55 7.55
C LYS A 72 -24.51 -37.87 7.76
N ALA A 73 -24.05 -38.16 8.98
CA ALA A 73 -23.36 -39.41 9.31
C ALA A 73 -24.25 -40.64 9.01
N ALA A 74 -25.52 -40.62 9.41
CA ALA A 74 -26.46 -41.70 9.11
C ALA A 74 -26.68 -41.90 7.60
N MET A 75 -26.67 -40.82 6.79
CA MET A 75 -26.76 -40.93 5.33
C MET A 75 -25.50 -41.55 4.72
N TYR A 76 -24.32 -41.19 5.22
CA TYR A 76 -23.06 -41.77 4.76
C TYR A 76 -22.93 -43.25 5.11
N GLU A 77 -23.39 -43.67 6.29
CA GLU A 77 -23.41 -45.09 6.69
C GLU A 77 -24.30 -45.92 5.75
N ARG A 78 -25.49 -45.42 5.39
CA ARG A 78 -26.39 -46.08 4.43
C ARG A 78 -25.77 -46.18 3.03
N LEU A 79 -25.17 -45.09 2.55
CA LEU A 79 -24.45 -45.09 1.27
C LEU A 79 -23.25 -46.06 1.28
N GLN A 80 -22.53 -46.15 2.40
CA GLN A 80 -21.41 -47.07 2.57
C GLN A 80 -21.85 -48.54 2.58
N GLN A 81 -23.05 -48.82 3.08
CA GLN A 81 -23.67 -50.14 3.04
C GLN A 81 -24.27 -50.49 1.65
N GLY A 82 -24.24 -49.53 0.71
CA GLY A 82 -24.78 -49.70 -0.64
C GLY A 82 -26.31 -49.55 -0.73
N GLU A 83 -26.96 -49.04 0.31
CA GLU A 83 -28.39 -48.76 0.28
C GLU A 83 -28.69 -47.48 -0.51
N GLU A 84 -29.72 -47.52 -1.35
CA GLU A 84 -30.16 -46.36 -2.11
C GLU A 84 -30.90 -45.34 -1.22
N LEU A 85 -30.45 -44.08 -1.25
CA LEU A 85 -31.13 -42.99 -0.56
C LEU A 85 -32.49 -42.67 -1.24
N PRO A 86 -33.55 -42.37 -0.46
CA PRO A 86 -34.81 -41.90 -1.02
C PRO A 86 -34.64 -40.63 -1.88
N ASP A 87 -35.40 -40.53 -2.97
CA ASP A 87 -35.24 -39.48 -3.98
C ASP A 87 -35.45 -38.05 -3.43
N GLU A 88 -36.27 -37.90 -2.39
CA GLU A 88 -36.46 -36.62 -1.69
C GLU A 88 -35.17 -36.14 -1.01
N ILE A 89 -34.47 -37.06 -0.34
CA ILE A 89 -33.18 -36.79 0.33
C ILE A 89 -32.09 -36.58 -0.71
N ARG A 90 -32.12 -37.33 -1.82
CA ARG A 90 -31.19 -37.11 -2.95
C ARG A 90 -31.34 -35.71 -3.53
N LYS A 91 -32.56 -35.20 -3.69
CA LYS A 91 -32.83 -33.83 -4.17
C LYS A 91 -32.33 -32.76 -3.20
N GLU A 92 -32.51 -32.95 -1.90
CA GLU A 92 -31.97 -32.03 -0.88
C GLU A 92 -30.43 -31.99 -0.88
N LEU A 93 -29.77 -33.11 -1.19
CA LEU A 93 -28.31 -33.20 -1.28
C LEU A 93 -27.74 -32.69 -2.60
N LEU A 94 -28.55 -32.64 -3.66
CA LEU A 94 -28.16 -32.15 -4.97
C LEU A 94 -28.10 -30.62 -4.94
N ILE A 95 -26.92 -30.07 -5.22
CA ILE A 95 -26.74 -28.63 -5.40
C ILE A 95 -27.45 -28.23 -6.70
N GLU A 96 -28.46 -27.37 -6.62
CA GLU A 96 -29.09 -26.78 -7.79
C GLU A 96 -28.12 -25.78 -8.44
N PHE A 97 -27.55 -26.16 -9.58
CA PHE A 97 -26.81 -25.23 -10.42
C PHE A 97 -27.81 -24.41 -11.23
N GLU A 98 -28.32 -23.33 -10.64
CA GLU A 98 -28.98 -22.30 -11.44
C GLU A 98 -27.97 -21.72 -12.44
N PHE A 99 -28.17 -22.04 -13.72
CA PHE A 99 -27.48 -21.36 -14.82
C PHE A 99 -27.85 -19.87 -14.75
N LYS A 100 -26.93 -19.05 -14.25
CA LYS A 100 -27.06 -17.60 -14.16
C LYS A 100 -26.89 -16.97 -15.54
N GLU A 101 -27.83 -17.23 -16.44
CA GLU A 101 -28.02 -16.40 -17.62
C GLU A 101 -28.64 -15.07 -17.18
N GLY A 102 -27.87 -14.00 -17.40
CA GLY A 102 -28.25 -12.58 -17.41
C GLY A 102 -29.54 -12.17 -16.71
N PHE A 103 -29.40 -11.30 -15.70
CA PHE A 103 -30.47 -10.42 -15.21
C PHE A 103 -31.07 -9.56 -16.35
N GLY A 104 -31.94 -10.17 -17.14
CA GLY A 104 -32.76 -9.58 -18.18
C GLY A 104 -34.15 -9.34 -17.60
N ARG A 105 -34.45 -8.07 -17.35
CA ARG A 105 -35.77 -7.44 -17.31
C ARG A 105 -36.97 -8.36 -17.01
N ARG A 106 -37.54 -8.25 -15.81
CA ARG A 106 -39.00 -8.37 -15.64
C ARG A 106 -39.57 -7.10 -15.01
N ARG A 107 -40.15 -6.27 -15.90
CA ARG A 107 -41.14 -5.26 -15.53
C ARG A 107 -42.35 -5.98 -14.93
N GLY A 108 -42.77 -5.48 -13.76
CA GLY A 108 -44.10 -5.52 -13.14
C GLY A 108 -45.07 -6.66 -13.47
N ARG A 109 -45.44 -7.41 -12.42
CA ARG A 109 -46.85 -7.63 -12.09
C ARG A 109 -46.99 -7.93 -10.60
N GLY A 110 -47.72 -7.06 -9.90
CA GLY A 110 -47.82 -7.06 -8.45
C GLY A 110 -48.54 -8.27 -7.87
N ARG A 111 -48.20 -8.56 -6.62
CA ARG A 111 -49.12 -9.13 -5.64
C ARG A 111 -48.66 -8.70 -4.24
N SER A 112 -49.61 -8.09 -3.55
CA SER A 112 -49.62 -7.62 -2.17
C SER A 112 -49.42 -8.75 -1.16
N ALA A 113 -48.70 -8.48 -0.07
CA ALA A 113 -49.24 -8.50 1.31
C ALA A 113 -48.11 -8.54 2.36
N SER A 114 -48.14 -7.54 3.24
CA SER A 114 -47.71 -7.53 4.65
C SER A 114 -46.90 -8.70 5.21
N VAL A 115 -45.66 -8.45 5.65
CA VAL A 115 -45.24 -8.71 7.04
C VAL A 115 -43.96 -7.95 7.42
N SER A 116 -44.06 -7.30 8.58
CA SER A 116 -43.07 -6.82 9.55
C SER A 116 -41.56 -6.87 9.22
N ALA A 117 -40.95 -5.72 9.48
CA ALA A 117 -39.53 -5.54 9.72
C ALA A 117 -39.06 -6.25 11.00
N SER A 118 -38.02 -7.08 10.90
CA SER A 118 -37.00 -7.27 11.93
C SER A 118 -35.79 -8.02 11.37
N GLU A 119 -34.61 -7.45 11.62
CA GLU A 119 -33.32 -8.12 11.79
C GLU A 119 -32.65 -8.78 10.56
N ARG A 120 -31.76 -7.97 9.96
CA ARG A 120 -30.63 -8.42 9.15
C ARG A 120 -29.62 -9.13 10.05
N SER A 121 -29.57 -10.46 9.99
CA SER A 121 -28.35 -11.22 10.28
C SER A 121 -27.53 -11.31 8.99
N SER A 122 -26.29 -10.86 9.05
CA SER A 122 -25.34 -10.80 7.95
C SER A 122 -24.11 -11.59 8.37
N ASP A 123 -24.22 -12.92 8.34
CA ASP A 123 -23.09 -13.83 8.56
C ASP A 123 -23.23 -15.01 7.59
N ASP A 124 -22.92 -14.78 6.32
CA ASP A 124 -22.65 -15.85 5.35
C ASP A 124 -21.76 -15.29 4.23
N ASP A 125 -20.48 -15.12 4.56
CA ASP A 125 -19.39 -15.07 3.58
C ASP A 125 -18.11 -15.63 4.27
N ASP A 126 -17.31 -16.37 3.51
CA ASP A 126 -15.96 -16.90 3.84
C ASP A 126 -15.82 -18.30 4.48
N ASP A 127 -16.30 -19.36 3.81
CA ASP A 127 -15.65 -20.69 3.87
C ASP A 127 -15.14 -21.16 2.49
N TRP A 128 -14.18 -20.41 1.94
CA TRP A 128 -13.47 -20.83 0.72
C TRP A 128 -11.96 -20.65 0.77
N SER A 129 -11.36 -20.81 1.96
CA SER A 129 -9.90 -20.65 2.12
C SER A 129 -9.18 -21.77 2.87
N ARG A 130 -9.84 -22.82 3.35
CA ARG A 130 -9.17 -23.88 4.13
C ARG A 130 -8.81 -25.18 3.38
N SER A 131 -9.38 -25.46 2.22
CA SER A 131 -9.22 -26.80 1.59
C SER A 131 -8.34 -26.88 0.34
N ARG A 132 -7.76 -25.78 -0.16
CA ARG A 132 -6.81 -25.80 -1.30
C ARG A 132 -5.36 -25.43 -0.95
N GLY A 133 -5.07 -25.12 0.30
CA GLY A 133 -3.75 -24.65 0.74
C GLY A 133 -2.76 -25.73 1.17
N GLN A 134 -3.21 -26.95 1.48
CA GLN A 134 -2.34 -27.94 2.13
C GLN A 134 -1.54 -28.86 1.18
N GLN A 135 -1.83 -28.88 -0.12
CA GLN A 135 -1.18 -29.85 -1.04
C GLN A 135 -0.25 -29.24 -2.09
N ARG A 136 -0.05 -27.91 -2.15
CA ARG A 136 0.75 -27.29 -3.24
C ARG A 136 1.98 -26.49 -2.80
N ASN A 137 2.43 -26.62 -1.55
CA ASN A 137 3.60 -25.88 -1.05
C ASN A 137 4.51 -26.75 -0.15
N ARG A 138 4.80 -27.99 -0.53
CA ARG A 138 5.90 -28.75 0.09
C ARG A 138 7.16 -28.85 -0.78
N ASP A 139 7.05 -28.62 -2.09
CA ASP A 139 8.15 -28.91 -3.02
C ASP A 139 8.92 -27.68 -3.52
N ARG A 140 8.68 -26.47 -2.98
CA ARG A 140 9.22 -25.22 -3.57
C ARG A 140 10.15 -24.38 -2.72
N ASP A 141 10.51 -24.79 -1.50
CA ASP A 141 11.43 -23.99 -0.66
C ASP A 141 12.32 -24.87 0.22
N SER A 142 12.98 -25.87 -0.37
CA SER A 142 14.01 -26.69 0.31
C SER A 142 15.36 -25.98 0.43
N THR A 143 15.53 -24.83 -0.23
CA THR A 143 16.77 -24.04 -0.25
C THR A 143 16.83 -22.93 0.80
N ARG A 144 15.76 -22.70 1.57
CA ARG A 144 15.78 -21.69 2.63
C ARG A 144 16.18 -22.29 3.98
N PRO A 145 17.23 -21.76 4.64
CA PRO A 145 17.70 -22.32 5.90
C PRO A 145 16.63 -22.20 6.99
N ARG A 146 16.36 -23.30 7.69
CA ARG A 146 15.31 -23.38 8.72
C ARG A 146 15.76 -22.85 10.10
N ASP A 147 17.07 -22.73 10.35
CA ASP A 147 17.62 -22.31 11.65
C ASP A 147 18.60 -21.13 11.52
N ARG A 148 18.78 -20.35 12.60
CA ARG A 148 19.65 -19.16 12.68
C ARG A 148 21.11 -19.42 12.31
N ARG A 149 21.68 -20.57 12.71
CA ARG A 149 23.06 -20.96 12.36
C ARG A 149 23.24 -21.17 10.86
N ASP A 150 22.17 -21.61 10.23
CA ASP A 150 22.10 -21.99 8.82
C ASP A 150 21.96 -20.71 7.95
N TRP A 151 21.29 -19.68 8.48
CA TRP A 151 21.31 -18.30 7.94
C TRP A 151 22.69 -17.64 8.00
N GLU A 152 23.48 -17.90 9.04
CA GLU A 152 24.83 -17.34 9.19
C GLU A 152 25.78 -17.91 8.13
N LYS A 153 25.72 -19.23 7.90
CA LYS A 153 26.47 -19.91 6.84
C LYS A 153 26.06 -19.47 5.43
N TYR A 154 24.75 -19.31 5.18
CA TYR A 154 24.25 -18.77 3.91
C TYR A 154 24.72 -17.33 3.65
N ARG A 155 24.79 -16.52 4.71
CA ARG A 155 25.25 -15.12 4.64
C ARG A 155 26.74 -15.03 4.37
N GLU A 156 27.52 -15.97 4.89
CA GLU A 156 28.97 -16.04 4.69
C GLU A 156 29.30 -16.53 3.28
N ASP A 157 28.66 -17.60 2.79
CA ASP A 157 28.80 -18.09 1.40
C ASP A 157 28.37 -17.04 0.36
N SER A 158 27.30 -16.28 0.65
CA SER A 158 26.87 -15.17 -0.22
C SER A 158 27.87 -14.01 -0.25
N ARG A 159 28.65 -13.79 0.82
CA ARG A 159 29.69 -12.74 0.87
C ARG A 159 30.94 -13.14 0.11
N GLU A 160 31.27 -14.43 0.08
CA GLU A 160 32.43 -14.96 -0.63
C GLU A 160 32.24 -14.97 -2.16
N ARG A 161 30.99 -14.97 -2.64
CA ARG A 161 30.66 -14.87 -4.08
C ARG A 161 30.89 -13.49 -4.69
N ILE A 162 30.98 -12.44 -3.88
CA ILE A 162 31.20 -11.07 -4.37
C ILE A 162 32.71 -10.87 -4.53
N PRO A 163 33.22 -10.64 -5.76
CA PRO A 163 34.63 -10.33 -5.96
C PRO A 163 35.05 -9.15 -5.07
N LYS A 164 36.21 -9.28 -4.39
CA LYS A 164 36.70 -8.24 -3.46
C LYS A 164 36.96 -6.90 -4.17
N ASP A 165 37.17 -6.94 -5.49
CA ASP A 165 37.45 -5.79 -6.35
C ASP A 165 36.22 -5.35 -7.16
N ASP A 166 35.05 -5.27 -6.52
CA ASP A 166 33.80 -4.84 -7.17
C ASP A 166 33.34 -3.46 -6.65
N PRO A 167 33.64 -2.36 -7.36
CA PRO A 167 33.30 -1.02 -6.91
C PRO A 167 31.80 -0.71 -7.04
N TRP A 168 31.32 0.23 -6.24
CA TRP A 168 29.96 0.78 -6.38
C TRP A 168 29.92 1.78 -7.53
N VAL A 169 29.02 1.55 -8.48
CA VAL A 169 28.84 2.40 -9.67
C VAL A 169 27.38 2.88 -9.71
N GLU A 170 27.17 4.11 -10.16
CA GLU A 170 25.83 4.62 -10.44
C GLU A 170 25.34 4.03 -11.77
N HIS A 171 24.34 3.15 -11.70
CA HIS A 171 23.72 2.54 -12.88
C HIS A 171 22.29 3.06 -13.06
N VAL A 172 21.93 3.34 -14.31
CA VAL A 172 20.56 3.73 -14.68
C VAL A 172 19.80 2.47 -15.06
N ASP A 173 18.85 2.08 -14.22
CA ASP A 173 17.94 0.95 -14.42
C ASP A 173 17.07 1.16 -15.68
N GLU A 174 16.42 0.10 -16.18
CA GLU A 174 15.54 0.10 -17.36
C GLU A 174 14.44 1.16 -17.29
N TYR A 175 14.07 1.55 -16.07
CA TYR A 175 13.05 2.56 -15.76
C TYR A 175 13.61 3.98 -15.62
N GLY A 176 14.89 4.22 -15.97
CA GLY A 176 15.51 5.54 -15.94
C GLY A 176 15.87 6.07 -14.55
N ARG A 177 15.90 5.20 -13.53
CA ARG A 177 16.26 5.57 -12.15
C ARG A 177 17.74 5.29 -11.90
N SER A 178 18.48 6.26 -11.39
CA SER A 178 19.87 6.07 -10.94
C SER A 178 19.90 5.28 -9.64
N ARG A 179 20.61 4.15 -9.63
CA ARG A 179 20.80 3.28 -8.45
C ARG A 179 22.29 3.05 -8.25
N LEU A 180 22.74 3.07 -6.99
CA LEU A 180 24.08 2.62 -6.62
C LEU A 180 24.05 1.09 -6.57
N VAL A 181 24.71 0.46 -7.54
CA VAL A 181 24.77 -1.00 -7.71
C VAL A 181 26.24 -1.38 -7.87
N ARG A 182 26.58 -2.63 -7.55
CA ARG A 182 27.94 -3.14 -7.81
C ARG A 182 28.19 -3.31 -9.30
N GLN A 183 29.42 -3.15 -9.75
CA GLN A 183 29.77 -3.28 -11.16
C GLN A 183 29.43 -4.67 -11.73
N SER A 184 29.57 -5.74 -10.92
CA SER A 184 29.23 -7.10 -11.34
C SER A 184 27.73 -7.38 -11.49
N GLU A 185 26.88 -6.60 -10.81
CA GLU A 185 25.42 -6.76 -10.81
C GLU A 185 24.74 -5.98 -11.95
N ILE A 186 25.50 -5.16 -12.69
CA ILE A 186 25.00 -4.43 -13.85
C ILE A 186 24.75 -5.44 -15.00
N PRO A 187 23.52 -5.53 -15.54
CA PRO A 187 23.24 -6.38 -16.68
C PRO A 187 24.18 -6.04 -17.85
N ARG A 188 25.06 -6.97 -18.23
CA ARG A 188 25.93 -6.80 -19.39
C ARG A 188 25.07 -6.93 -20.65
N PRO A 189 25.13 -5.99 -21.60
CA PRO A 189 24.44 -6.17 -22.87
C PRO A 189 24.99 -7.42 -23.54
N GLU A 190 24.08 -8.32 -23.96
CA GLU A 190 24.41 -9.46 -24.81
C GLU A 190 25.25 -8.95 -25.99
N PRO A 191 26.38 -9.59 -26.34
CA PRO A 191 27.12 -9.24 -27.54
C PRO A 191 26.16 -9.37 -28.72
N LEU A 192 25.83 -8.26 -29.37
CA LEU A 192 25.13 -8.29 -30.63
C LEU A 192 26.08 -8.97 -31.61
N GLU A 193 25.80 -10.23 -31.96
CA GLU A 193 26.45 -10.89 -33.09
C GLU A 193 26.30 -9.96 -34.30
N ASP A 194 27.42 -9.63 -34.96
CA ASP A 194 27.47 -8.73 -36.10
C ASP A 194 26.67 -9.33 -37.27
N ILE A 195 25.38 -9.04 -37.32
CA ILE A 195 24.52 -9.36 -38.45
C ILE A 195 24.99 -8.46 -39.59
N ASN A 196 25.74 -9.04 -40.53
CA ASN A 196 26.22 -8.44 -41.78
C ASN A 196 25.30 -7.33 -42.29
N VAL A 197 25.74 -6.08 -42.13
CA VAL A 197 24.97 -4.87 -42.47
C VAL A 197 24.98 -4.70 -43.98
N ALA A 198 23.97 -5.26 -44.65
CA ALA A 198 23.65 -4.93 -46.03
C ALA A 198 23.19 -3.46 -46.10
N GLN A 199 23.98 -2.64 -46.81
CA GLN A 199 23.62 -1.39 -47.50
C GLN A 199 22.46 -0.57 -46.88
N GLY A 200 22.76 0.17 -45.81
CA GLY A 200 21.85 1.17 -45.23
C GLY A 200 22.12 2.57 -45.75
N ILE A 201 21.09 3.22 -46.31
CA ILE A 201 21.08 4.60 -46.82
C ILE A 201 21.50 5.59 -45.72
N HIS A 202 22.57 6.36 -45.95
CA HIS A 202 23.07 7.40 -45.03
C HIS A 202 22.15 8.63 -45.03
N ASN A 203 21.61 9.00 -43.86
CA ASN A 203 20.98 10.31 -43.63
C ASN A 203 22.07 11.30 -43.15
N PRO A 204 22.39 12.37 -43.90
CA PRO A 204 23.51 13.26 -43.55
C PRO A 204 23.26 14.12 -42.30
N ALA A 205 22.03 14.19 -41.78
CA ALA A 205 21.70 15.01 -40.62
C ALA A 205 21.87 14.28 -39.27
N ASN A 206 21.90 12.95 -39.25
CA ASN A 206 22.00 12.14 -38.04
C ASN A 206 22.94 10.94 -38.29
N PRO A 207 24.12 10.87 -37.64
CA PRO A 207 25.13 9.82 -37.88
C PRO A 207 24.67 8.38 -37.56
N PHE A 208 23.53 8.24 -36.88
CA PHE A 208 22.98 6.93 -36.53
C PHE A 208 21.85 6.56 -37.49
N PRO A 209 21.91 5.39 -38.16
CA PRO A 209 20.77 4.89 -38.91
C PRO A 209 19.63 4.64 -37.92
N VAL A 210 18.59 5.47 -37.98
CA VAL A 210 17.32 5.15 -37.31
C VAL A 210 16.73 4.00 -38.12
N PHE A 211 16.94 2.77 -37.65
CA PHE A 211 16.17 1.63 -38.14
C PHE A 211 14.71 1.86 -37.77
N ILE A 212 13.98 2.53 -38.67
CA ILE A 212 12.54 2.54 -38.61
C ILE A 212 12.15 1.12 -39.02
N ASN A 213 11.88 0.27 -38.02
CA ASN A 213 11.25 -1.02 -38.26
C ASN A 213 10.01 -0.75 -39.13
N LYS A 214 10.04 -1.16 -40.41
CA LYS A 214 8.94 -0.88 -41.36
C LYS A 214 7.60 -1.35 -40.78
N ALA A 215 7.60 -2.52 -40.15
CA ALA A 215 6.45 -3.05 -39.40
C ALA A 215 5.96 -2.13 -38.27
N ALA A 216 6.85 -1.43 -37.56
CA ALA A 216 6.46 -0.49 -36.50
C ALA A 216 5.92 0.83 -37.06
N ALA A 217 6.45 1.30 -38.19
CA ALA A 217 5.93 2.46 -38.89
C ALA A 217 4.56 2.18 -39.53
N GLU A 218 4.41 1.03 -40.18
CA GLU A 218 3.13 0.55 -40.73
C GLU A 218 2.10 0.35 -39.64
N LYS A 219 2.49 -0.23 -38.48
CA LYS A 219 1.61 -0.34 -37.32
C LYS A 219 1.21 1.02 -36.76
N LYS A 220 2.13 2.00 -36.69
CA LYS A 220 1.81 3.36 -36.26
C LYS A 220 0.86 4.05 -37.22
N ALA A 221 1.10 3.95 -38.52
CA ALA A 221 0.23 4.50 -39.56
C ALA A 221 -1.15 3.84 -39.54
N TRP A 222 -1.23 2.52 -39.35
CA TRP A 222 -2.47 1.79 -39.19
C TRP A 222 -3.24 2.22 -37.93
N ILE A 223 -2.56 2.36 -36.78
CA ILE A 223 -3.18 2.87 -35.55
C ILE A 223 -3.70 4.29 -35.79
N GLN A 224 -2.90 5.17 -36.39
CA GLN A 224 -3.30 6.56 -36.65
C GLN A 224 -4.49 6.64 -37.62
N GLY A 225 -4.46 5.88 -38.71
CA GLY A 225 -5.58 5.77 -39.66
C GLY A 225 -6.84 5.21 -39.00
N ALA A 226 -6.73 4.12 -38.24
CA ALA A 226 -7.86 3.54 -37.52
C ALA A 226 -8.43 4.50 -36.45
N THR A 227 -7.58 5.26 -35.77
CA THR A 227 -8.04 6.29 -34.83
C THR A 227 -8.68 7.48 -35.54
N ALA A 228 -8.15 7.90 -36.69
CA ALA A 228 -8.71 9.00 -37.48
C ALA A 228 -10.06 8.62 -38.10
N ASP A 229 -10.18 7.41 -38.65
CA ASP A 229 -11.43 6.85 -39.17
C ASP A 229 -12.46 6.66 -38.06
N LEU A 230 -12.03 6.24 -36.87
CA LEU A 230 -12.91 6.15 -35.70
C LEU A 230 -13.40 7.54 -35.28
N ILE A 231 -12.53 8.55 -35.28
CA ILE A 231 -12.87 9.95 -34.96
C ILE A 231 -13.83 10.52 -36.01
N MET A 232 -13.57 10.31 -37.30
CA MET A 232 -14.45 10.78 -38.39
C MET A 232 -15.82 10.10 -38.36
N ARG A 233 -15.85 8.78 -38.20
CA ARG A 233 -17.08 8.01 -38.09
C ARG A 233 -17.85 8.30 -36.79
N SER A 234 -17.14 8.75 -35.75
CA SER A 234 -17.75 9.29 -34.52
C SER A 234 -18.29 10.71 -34.69
N SER A 235 -17.75 11.52 -35.60
CA SER A 235 -18.30 12.85 -35.88
C SER A 235 -19.54 12.81 -36.78
N GLU A 236 -19.74 11.74 -37.55
CA GLU A 236 -20.79 11.65 -38.57
C GLU A 236 -22.04 10.85 -38.13
N SER A 237 -21.97 10.16 -36.98
CA SER A 237 -23.07 9.36 -36.45
C SER A 237 -23.65 9.97 -35.18
N GLU A 238 -24.94 10.33 -35.17
CA GLU A 238 -25.69 10.76 -33.97
C GLU A 238 -25.60 9.72 -32.82
N TYR A 239 -25.26 8.47 -33.11
CA TYR A 239 -25.00 7.41 -32.12
C TYR A 239 -23.70 7.57 -31.33
N SER A 240 -22.85 8.54 -31.69
CA SER A 240 -21.57 8.84 -31.05
C SER A 240 -21.73 9.56 -29.71
N GLU A 241 -22.60 10.56 -29.62
CA GLU A 241 -22.77 11.37 -28.39
C GLU A 241 -23.14 10.54 -27.16
N ALA A 242 -23.95 9.49 -27.34
CA ALA A 242 -24.37 8.58 -26.27
C ALA A 242 -23.23 7.68 -25.72
N ASN A 243 -22.11 7.56 -26.45
CA ASN A 243 -20.92 6.82 -26.06
C ASN A 243 -19.71 7.72 -25.79
N MET A 244 -19.82 9.04 -25.95
CA MET A 244 -18.64 9.91 -26.00
C MET A 244 -17.94 10.10 -24.67
N VAL A 245 -18.62 10.12 -23.52
CA VAL A 245 -17.91 9.89 -22.25
C VAL A 245 -18.84 9.31 -21.20
N ARG A 246 -18.91 7.98 -21.11
CA ARG A 246 -19.43 7.35 -19.89
C ARG A 246 -18.41 7.56 -18.78
N HIS A 247 -18.55 8.66 -18.05
CA HIS A 247 -17.74 8.91 -16.87
C HIS A 247 -17.94 7.79 -15.85
N TYR A 248 -16.87 7.55 -15.13
CA TYR A 248 -16.87 6.58 -14.05
C TYR A 248 -18.01 6.87 -13.07
N ASP A 249 -18.95 5.93 -12.95
CA ASP A 249 -20.09 6.04 -12.05
C ASP A 249 -19.78 5.31 -10.75
N ASP A 250 -19.54 6.11 -9.72
CA ASP A 250 -19.20 5.63 -8.39
C ASP A 250 -20.32 4.78 -7.77
N THR A 251 -21.57 4.99 -8.16
CA THR A 251 -22.70 4.24 -7.57
C THR A 251 -22.70 2.76 -7.99
N ARG A 252 -22.04 2.41 -9.09
CA ARG A 252 -22.00 1.05 -9.65
C ARG A 252 -20.80 0.24 -9.19
N GLU A 253 -19.80 0.87 -8.57
CA GLU A 253 -18.64 0.16 -8.07
C GLU A 253 -18.92 -0.51 -6.72
N ARG A 254 -18.63 -1.81 -6.65
CA ARG A 254 -18.77 -2.62 -5.43
C ARG A 254 -17.49 -2.71 -4.59
N ARG A 255 -16.36 -2.21 -5.10
CA ARG A 255 -15.07 -2.28 -4.40
C ARG A 255 -14.95 -1.21 -3.34
N THR A 256 -14.19 -1.51 -2.29
CA THR A 256 -13.85 -0.55 -1.22
C THR A 256 -12.88 0.50 -1.75
N ARG A 257 -13.21 1.78 -1.59
CA ARG A 257 -12.39 2.92 -2.03
C ARG A 257 -11.41 3.35 -0.95
N ALA A 258 -10.27 3.89 -1.37
CA ALA A 258 -9.24 4.38 -0.45
C ALA A 258 -9.62 5.72 0.19
N ALA A 259 -8.99 6.06 1.32
CA ALA A 259 -9.26 7.29 2.08
C ALA A 259 -9.02 8.61 1.33
N GLY A 260 -8.42 8.57 0.14
CA GLY A 260 -8.22 9.73 -0.74
C GLY A 260 -9.14 9.76 -1.96
N PHE A 261 -10.18 8.92 -2.00
CA PHE A 261 -11.12 8.89 -3.11
C PHE A 261 -12.00 10.15 -3.12
N TYR A 262 -12.10 10.81 -4.28
CA TYR A 262 -12.94 11.97 -4.50
C TYR A 262 -14.04 11.64 -5.52
N ALA A 263 -15.30 11.66 -5.06
CA ALA A 263 -16.46 11.38 -5.89
C ALA A 263 -16.84 12.61 -6.72
N PHE A 264 -16.61 12.56 -8.04
CA PHE A 264 -17.04 13.61 -8.94
C PHE A 264 -18.55 13.60 -9.14
N SER A 265 -19.12 14.78 -9.42
CA SER A 265 -20.51 14.88 -9.88
C SER A 265 -20.70 14.18 -11.24
N GLN A 266 -21.89 13.65 -11.47
CA GLN A 266 -22.30 13.14 -12.79
C GLN A 266 -22.65 14.30 -13.75
N ASP A 267 -22.96 15.49 -13.22
CA ASP A 267 -23.22 16.68 -14.01
C ASP A 267 -21.89 17.21 -14.59
N GLU A 268 -21.81 17.33 -15.91
CA GLU A 268 -20.53 17.61 -16.56
C GLU A 268 -19.96 18.99 -16.22
N GLU A 269 -20.82 19.99 -16.04
CA GLU A 269 -20.39 21.33 -15.63
C GLU A 269 -19.80 21.34 -14.23
N LYS A 270 -20.46 20.68 -13.26
CA LYS A 270 -19.97 20.59 -11.88
C LYS A 270 -18.70 19.76 -11.82
N ARG A 271 -18.64 18.67 -12.58
CA ARG A 271 -17.45 17.84 -12.72
C ARG A 271 -16.26 18.63 -13.28
N ALA A 272 -16.49 19.44 -14.31
CA ALA A 272 -15.47 20.31 -14.88
C ALA A 272 -14.99 21.36 -13.88
N GLN A 273 -15.90 21.95 -13.09
CA GLN A 273 -15.56 22.88 -12.01
C GLN A 273 -14.70 22.20 -10.93
N GLN A 274 -15.12 21.03 -10.44
CA GLN A 274 -14.36 20.22 -9.48
C GLN A 274 -12.96 19.86 -10.01
N MET A 275 -12.86 19.51 -11.30
CA MET A 275 -11.57 19.24 -11.94
C MET A 275 -10.68 20.48 -12.04
N ARG A 276 -11.26 21.67 -12.29
CA ARG A 276 -10.52 22.94 -12.30
C ARG A 276 -10.00 23.28 -10.90
N GLU A 277 -10.84 23.15 -9.89
CA GLU A 277 -10.47 23.39 -8.50
C GLU A 277 -9.34 22.45 -8.04
N LEU A 278 -9.42 21.15 -8.34
CA LEU A 278 -8.35 20.20 -8.03
C LEU A 278 -7.03 20.53 -8.74
N LYS A 279 -7.09 20.99 -10.00
CA LYS A 279 -5.91 21.44 -10.74
C LYS A 279 -5.30 22.69 -10.11
N GLU A 280 -6.13 23.63 -9.66
CA GLU A 280 -5.68 24.82 -8.98
C GLU A 280 -4.99 24.47 -7.66
N MET A 281 -5.63 23.67 -6.81
CA MET A 281 -5.03 23.19 -5.55
C MET A 281 -3.71 22.47 -5.80
N ARG A 282 -3.64 21.63 -6.85
CA ARG A 282 -2.39 20.98 -7.25
C ARG A 282 -1.32 22.01 -7.61
N SER A 283 -1.63 22.99 -8.46
CA SER A 283 -0.68 24.04 -8.86
C SER A 283 -0.16 24.84 -7.65
N GLN A 284 -1.03 25.15 -6.69
CA GLN A 284 -0.64 25.82 -5.45
C GLN A 284 0.31 24.96 -4.61
N THR A 285 0.04 23.65 -4.47
CA THR A 285 0.93 22.74 -3.74
C THR A 285 2.28 22.55 -4.44
N GLU A 286 2.30 22.52 -5.76
CA GLU A 286 3.53 22.42 -6.56
C GLU A 286 4.37 23.68 -6.41
N ASN A 287 3.76 24.87 -6.48
CA ASN A 287 4.42 26.14 -6.22
C ASN A 287 4.99 26.21 -4.79
N ASN A 288 4.20 25.81 -3.78
CA ASN A 288 4.64 25.76 -2.39
C ASN A 288 5.78 24.76 -2.16
N ARG A 289 5.80 23.64 -2.88
CA ARG A 289 6.92 22.69 -2.85
C ARG A 289 8.17 23.28 -3.51
N ALA A 290 8.02 23.98 -4.63
CA ALA A 290 9.11 24.64 -5.32
C ALA A 290 9.77 25.73 -4.47
N THR A 291 8.96 26.60 -3.84
CA THR A 291 9.48 27.65 -2.93
C THR A 291 10.16 27.05 -1.70
N ARG A 292 9.61 25.99 -1.11
CA ARG A 292 10.26 25.28 0.01
C ARG A 292 11.57 24.61 -0.42
N LYS A 293 11.63 24.06 -1.64
CA LYS A 293 12.85 23.46 -2.18
C LYS A 293 13.94 24.51 -2.37
N SER A 294 13.62 25.65 -2.99
CA SER A 294 14.60 26.73 -3.17
C SER A 294 15.09 27.32 -1.85
N LEU A 295 14.20 27.51 -0.86
CA LEU A 295 14.60 27.94 0.48
C LEU A 295 15.49 26.91 1.19
N LYS A 296 15.23 25.61 0.99
CA LYS A 296 16.06 24.53 1.54
C LYS A 296 17.45 24.50 0.90
N GLU A 297 17.55 24.74 -0.41
CA GLU A 297 18.81 24.84 -1.14
C GLU A 297 19.63 26.04 -0.66
N LYS A 298 19.03 27.22 -0.53
CA LYS A 298 19.70 28.40 0.05
C LYS A 298 20.23 28.13 1.47
N ARG A 299 19.42 27.53 2.34
CA ARG A 299 19.87 27.14 3.68
C ARG A 299 21.04 26.14 3.66
N ARG A 300 21.06 25.24 2.68
CA ARG A 300 22.15 24.28 2.50
C ARG A 300 23.42 25.00 2.07
N GLU A 301 23.33 25.92 1.11
CA GLU A 301 24.45 26.76 0.66
C GLU A 301 25.03 27.59 1.81
N ASP A 302 24.18 28.22 2.63
CA ASP A 302 24.62 28.99 3.81
C ASP A 302 25.37 28.11 4.82
N ILE A 303 24.87 26.89 5.07
CA ILE A 303 25.52 25.91 5.93
C ILE A 303 26.87 25.47 5.34
N GLU A 304 26.95 25.23 4.04
CA GLU A 304 28.18 24.84 3.34
C GLU A 304 29.21 25.99 3.33
N ALA A 305 28.79 27.23 3.09
CA ALA A 305 29.64 28.41 3.19
C ALA A 305 30.19 28.59 4.62
N ARG A 306 29.34 28.40 5.64
CA ARG A 306 29.77 28.44 7.04
C ARG A 306 30.75 27.33 7.38
N LYS A 307 30.54 26.11 6.86
CA LYS A 307 31.50 24.99 7.01
C LYS A 307 32.86 25.34 6.41
N ARG A 308 32.88 25.87 5.18
CA ARG A 308 34.12 26.31 4.51
C ARG A 308 34.87 27.38 5.30
N LEU A 309 34.16 28.35 5.87
CA LEU A 309 34.78 29.38 6.72
C LEU A 309 35.39 28.79 8.00
N ILE A 310 34.74 27.79 8.60
CA ILE A 310 35.27 27.08 9.77
C ILE A 310 36.52 26.28 9.39
N GLU A 311 36.50 25.59 8.25
CA GLU A 311 37.67 24.86 7.73
C GLU A 311 38.85 25.79 7.46
N GLN A 312 38.62 26.92 6.80
CA GLN A 312 39.66 27.94 6.58
C GLN A 312 40.23 28.48 7.89
N LYS A 313 39.38 28.75 8.88
CA LYS A 313 39.84 29.19 10.22
C LYS A 313 40.65 28.12 10.93
N ARG A 314 40.26 26.84 10.81
CA ARG A 314 41.00 25.69 11.36
C ARG A 314 42.38 25.55 10.71
N LEU A 315 42.44 25.66 9.38
CA LEU A 315 43.71 25.61 8.65
C LEU A 315 44.62 26.78 9.04
N LYS A 316 44.07 27.99 9.15
CA LYS A 316 44.82 29.18 9.62
C LYS A 316 45.29 29.09 11.07
N SER A 317 44.60 28.33 11.93
CA SER A 317 45.03 28.11 13.32
C SER A 317 46.06 26.99 13.48
N LEU A 318 46.22 26.15 12.44
CA LEU A 318 47.20 25.05 12.41
C LEU A 318 48.52 25.45 11.75
N ALA A 319 48.50 26.53 10.94
CA ALA A 319 49.69 27.20 10.41
C ALA A 319 50.20 28.24 11.41
#